data_AF-A0A6A3CIQ8-F1
#
_entry.id   AF-A0A6A3CIQ8-F1
#
_cell.length_a   1.000
_cell.length_b   1.000
_cell.length_c   1.000
_cell.angle_alpha   90.00
_cell.angle_beta   90.00
_cell.angle_gamma   90.00
#
_symmetry.space_group_name_H-M   'P 1'
#
loop_
_entity.id
_entity.type
_entity.pdbx_description
1 polymer ?
#
loop_
_entity_poly.entity_id
_entity_poly.type
_entity_poly.pdbx_seq_one_letter_code
_entity_poly.pdbx_strand_id
1 'polypeptide(L)'
;MDLITVLSELEGQEETSLAVKVFEVIQKQDWYKPDIFLYKDLIIALAKCRKMDEAMKLWESIKKEYMFPDSQTYTEIITGFLRDGSPSDAMNVYEDMIKSPDPPEELPFRILLKGLLPHPLLRNKVKKYFEELFPEKHAYDPPEEIFGRC
;
A
#
# COMPACT_ATOMS: atom_id res chain seq x y z
N MET A 1 25.99 -3.26 -15.54
CA MET A 1 24.73 -2.49 -15.48
C MET A 1 24.06 -2.89 -14.17
N ASP A 2 23.73 -1.93 -13.33
CA ASP A 2 23.10 -2.21 -12.04
C ASP A 2 21.65 -2.65 -12.29
N LEU A 3 21.31 -3.89 -11.90
CA LEU A 3 19.98 -4.46 -12.10
C LEU A 3 18.92 -3.69 -11.31
N ILE A 4 19.28 -3.12 -10.15
CA ILE A 4 18.37 -2.28 -9.36
C ILE A 4 18.02 -1.02 -10.13
N THR A 5 19.01 -0.39 -10.78
CA THR A 5 18.76 0.78 -11.64
C THR A 5 17.85 0.42 -12.82
N VAL A 6 18.05 -0.75 -13.44
CA VAL A 6 17.18 -1.21 -14.53
C VAL A 6 15.75 -1.41 -14.03
N LEU A 7 15.57 -1.99 -12.84
CA LEU A 7 14.25 -2.17 -12.25
C LEU A 7 13.54 -0.83 -12.02
N SER A 8 14.19 0.13 -11.36
CA SER A 8 13.60 1.44 -11.06
C SER A 8 13.24 2.22 -12.32
N GLU A 9 14.02 2.09 -13.40
CA GLU A 9 13.69 2.69 -14.69
C GLU A 9 12.44 2.05 -15.32
N LEU A 10 12.33 0.73 -15.30
CA LEU A 10 11.16 0.01 -15.83
C LEU A 10 9.89 0.32 -15.04
N GLU A 11 9.99 0.45 -13.71
CA GLU A 11 8.90 0.89 -12.84
C GLU A 11 8.44 2.31 -13.21
N GLY A 12 9.39 3.22 -13.46
CA GLY A 12 9.12 4.59 -13.90
C GLY A 12 8.47 4.68 -15.28
N GLN A 13 8.82 3.77 -16.19
CA GLN A 13 8.21 3.64 -17.53
C GLN A 13 6.91 2.84 -17.54
N GLU A 14 6.46 2.34 -16.38
CA GLU A 14 5.27 1.50 -16.25
C GLU A 14 5.36 0.16 -17.04
N GLU A 15 6.58 -0.26 -17.40
CA GLU A 15 6.89 -1.53 -18.07
C GLU A 15 6.91 -2.69 -17.05
N THR A 16 5.83 -2.80 -16.28
CA THR A 16 5.72 -3.68 -15.12
C THR A 16 5.93 -5.16 -15.44
N SER A 17 5.56 -5.60 -16.65
CA SER A 17 5.81 -6.98 -17.10
C SER A 17 7.30 -7.31 -17.20
N LEU A 18 8.13 -6.33 -17.57
CA LEU A 18 9.59 -6.46 -17.60
C LEU A 18 10.17 -6.23 -16.21
N ALA A 19 9.65 -5.25 -15.47
CA ALA A 19 10.06 -4.97 -14.09
C ALA A 19 9.99 -6.23 -13.21
N VAL A 20 8.87 -6.97 -13.26
CA VAL A 20 8.70 -8.25 -12.53
C VAL A 20 9.77 -9.27 -12.92
N LYS A 21 10.07 -9.41 -14.22
CA LYS A 21 11.13 -10.34 -14.67
C LYS A 21 12.51 -9.94 -14.20
N VAL A 22 12.81 -8.64 -14.22
CA VAL A 22 14.09 -8.12 -13.69
C VAL A 22 14.17 -8.35 -12.18
N PHE A 23 13.08 -8.15 -11.46
CA PHE A 23 12.99 -8.44 -10.03
C PHE A 23 13.25 -9.92 -9.72
N GLU A 24 12.66 -10.85 -10.49
CA GLU A 24 12.94 -12.30 -10.38
C GLU A 24 14.42 -12.63 -10.66
N VAL A 25 15.09 -11.87 -11.54
CA VAL A 25 16.53 -12.02 -11.80
C VAL A 25 17.35 -11.49 -10.63
N ILE A 26 16.97 -10.35 -10.04
CA ILE A 26 17.59 -9.77 -8.84
C ILE A 26 17.51 -10.77 -7.68
N GLN A 27 16.35 -11.38 -7.45
CA GLN A 27 16.15 -12.37 -6.37
C GLN A 27 17.06 -13.61 -6.47
N LYS A 28 17.62 -13.89 -7.66
CA LYS A 28 18.54 -15.02 -7.91
C LYS A 28 20.02 -14.64 -7.81
N GLN A 29 20.35 -13.38 -7.55
CA GLN A 29 21.74 -12.94 -7.44
C GLN A 29 22.31 -13.27 -6.05
N ASP A 30 23.59 -13.66 -5.99
CA ASP A 30 24.26 -14.01 -4.72
C ASP A 30 24.34 -12.85 -3.72
N TRP A 31 24.32 -11.61 -4.21
CA TRP A 31 24.37 -10.40 -3.38
C TRP A 31 23.00 -9.95 -2.87
N TYR A 32 21.92 -10.55 -3.37
CA TYR A 32 20.57 -10.11 -3.04
C TYR A 32 20.23 -10.38 -1.57
N LYS A 33 19.59 -9.40 -0.96
CA LYS A 33 18.91 -9.53 0.33
C LYS A 33 17.51 -8.93 0.16
N PRO A 34 16.46 -9.57 0.71
CA PRO A 34 15.14 -8.98 0.80
C PRO A 34 15.19 -7.52 1.25
N ASP A 35 14.63 -6.64 0.44
CA ASP A 35 14.56 -5.20 0.69
C ASP A 35 13.14 -4.72 0.45
N ILE A 36 12.53 -4.21 1.51
CA ILE A 36 11.16 -3.75 1.49
C ILE A 36 10.93 -2.62 0.48
N PHE A 37 11.94 -1.77 0.23
CA PHE A 37 11.81 -0.67 -0.71
C PHE A 37 11.65 -1.18 -2.15
N LEU A 38 12.40 -2.21 -2.54
CA LEU A 38 12.26 -2.84 -3.86
C LEU A 38 10.87 -3.45 -4.06
N TYR A 39 10.33 -4.12 -3.05
CA TYR A 39 8.97 -4.65 -3.12
C TYR A 39 7.93 -3.54 -3.19
N LYS A 40 8.04 -2.53 -2.33
CA LYS A 40 7.11 -1.40 -2.24
C LYS A 40 7.01 -0.65 -3.56
N ASP A 41 8.14 -0.30 -4.18
CA ASP A 41 8.17 0.47 -5.41
C ASP A 41 7.55 -0.33 -6.57
N LEU A 42 7.86 -1.62 -6.68
CA LEU A 42 7.26 -2.51 -7.67
C LEU A 42 5.75 -2.72 -7.44
N ILE A 43 5.30 -2.86 -6.20
CA ILE A 43 3.88 -2.94 -5.82
C ILE A 43 3.14 -1.68 -6.29
N ILE A 44 3.70 -0.50 -6.02
CA ILE A 44 3.10 0.77 -6.42
C ILE A 44 3.06 0.90 -7.95
N ALA A 45 4.12 0.48 -8.65
CA ALA A 45 4.14 0.47 -10.12
C ALA A 45 3.07 -0.46 -10.71
N LEU A 46 2.94 -1.68 -10.15
CA LEU A 46 1.90 -2.63 -10.54
C LEU A 46 0.49 -2.08 -10.26
N ALA A 47 0.29 -1.41 -9.13
CA ALA A 47 -0.97 -0.76 -8.79
C ALA A 47 -1.34 0.32 -9.82
N LYS A 48 -0.40 1.18 -10.23
CA LYS A 48 -0.62 2.19 -11.28
C LYS A 48 -1.07 1.56 -12.60
N CYS A 49 -0.46 0.43 -12.97
CA CYS A 49 -0.84 -0.33 -14.17
C CYS A 49 -2.10 -1.20 -14.00
N ARG A 50 -2.85 -1.08 -12.90
CA ARG A 50 -4.05 -1.86 -12.57
C ARG A 50 -3.82 -3.37 -12.46
N LYS A 51 -2.59 -3.80 -12.18
CA LYS A 51 -2.22 -5.22 -11.99
C LYS A 51 -2.30 -5.62 -10.52
N MET A 52 -3.50 -5.50 -9.94
CA MET A 52 -3.73 -5.66 -8.49
C MET A 52 -3.38 -7.06 -7.98
N ASP A 53 -3.70 -8.11 -8.76
CA ASP A 53 -3.36 -9.49 -8.38
C ASP A 53 -1.84 -9.71 -8.25
N GLU A 54 -1.05 -9.08 -9.12
CA GLU A 54 0.42 -9.16 -9.06
C GLU A 54 0.96 -8.32 -7.90
N ALA A 55 0.42 -7.12 -7.70
CA ALA A 55 0.77 -6.26 -6.57
C ALA A 55 0.50 -6.95 -5.22
N MET A 56 -0.66 -7.60 -5.06
CA MET A 56 -1.00 -8.32 -3.84
C MET A 56 -0.15 -9.58 -3.65
N LYS A 57 0.25 -10.29 -4.71
CA LYS A 57 1.20 -11.41 -4.60
C LYS A 57 2.55 -10.96 -4.04
N LEU A 58 3.05 -9.79 -4.48
CA LEU A 58 4.26 -9.21 -3.93
C LEU A 58 4.07 -8.77 -2.48
N TRP A 59 2.95 -8.14 -2.14
CA TRP A 59 2.63 -7.80 -0.75
C TRP A 59 2.65 -9.04 0.16
N GLU A 60 2.03 -10.13 -0.26
CA GLU A 60 2.05 -11.41 0.48
C GLU A 60 3.48 -12.00 0.59
N SER A 61 4.35 -11.74 -0.37
CA SER A 61 5.74 -12.20 -0.31
C SER A 61 6.56 -11.44 0.75
N ILE A 62 6.26 -10.16 1.00
CA ILE A 62 6.89 -9.38 2.08
C ILE A 62 6.73 -10.09 3.42
N LYS A 63 5.51 -10.58 3.69
CA LYS A 63 5.18 -11.34 4.91
C LYS A 63 5.91 -12.68 4.98
N LYS A 64 6.04 -13.39 3.85
CA LYS A 64 6.75 -14.69 3.78
C LYS A 64 8.25 -14.55 4.00
N GLU A 65 8.81 -13.41 3.66
CA GLU A 65 10.22 -13.07 3.88
C GLU A 65 10.47 -12.45 5.26
N TYR A 66 9.45 -12.42 6.13
CA TYR A 66 9.51 -11.86 7.49
C TYR A 66 10.02 -10.42 7.54
N MET A 67 9.76 -9.65 6.49
CA MET A 67 10.03 -8.22 6.48
C MET A 67 8.93 -7.47 7.24
N PHE A 68 9.33 -6.43 7.97
CA PHE A 68 8.41 -5.62 8.77
C PHE A 68 8.26 -4.24 8.11
N PRO A 69 7.11 -3.96 7.46
CA PRO A 69 6.83 -2.63 6.95
C PRO A 69 6.71 -1.61 8.06
N ASP A 70 7.31 -0.46 7.86
CA ASP A 70 7.08 0.71 8.71
C ASP A 70 5.76 1.40 8.34
N SER A 71 5.32 2.31 9.21
CA SER A 71 4.12 3.13 9.01
C SER A 71 4.10 3.84 7.65
N GLN A 72 5.26 4.33 7.20
CA GLN A 72 5.39 5.01 5.92
C GLN A 72 5.13 4.05 4.75
N THR A 73 5.70 2.85 4.77
CA THR A 73 5.50 1.82 3.75
C THR A 73 4.03 1.41 3.65
N TYR A 74 3.36 1.17 4.79
CA TYR A 74 1.92 0.92 4.81
C TYR A 74 1.14 2.08 4.18
N THR A 75 1.46 3.31 4.57
CA THR A 75 0.81 4.52 4.06
C THR A 75 0.94 4.62 2.53
N GLU A 76 2.13 4.42 1.99
CA GLU A 76 2.40 4.55 0.55
C GLU A 76 1.67 3.49 -0.26
N ILE A 77 1.69 2.23 0.17
CA ILE A 77 0.99 1.13 -0.51
C ILE A 77 -0.53 1.31 -0.43
N ILE A 78 -1.08 1.64 0.74
CA ILE A 78 -2.50 1.96 0.92
C ILE A 78 -2.92 3.11 0.01
N THR A 79 -2.11 4.17 -0.06
CA THR A 79 -2.36 5.32 -0.94
C THR A 79 -2.39 4.88 -2.41
N GLY A 80 -1.44 4.04 -2.84
CA GLY A 80 -1.40 3.48 -4.19
C GLY A 80 -2.68 2.72 -4.54
N PHE A 81 -3.08 1.75 -3.70
CA PHE A 81 -4.29 0.96 -3.93
C PHE A 81 -5.57 1.80 -3.93
N LEU A 82 -5.71 2.78 -3.03
CA LEU A 82 -6.86 3.69 -3.02
C LEU A 82 -6.91 4.56 -4.28
N ARG A 83 -5.78 5.12 -4.71
CA ARG A 83 -5.69 5.98 -5.91
C ARG A 83 -6.07 5.21 -7.17
N ASP A 84 -5.58 3.98 -7.28
CA ASP A 84 -5.68 3.19 -8.51
C ASP A 84 -6.93 2.28 -8.53
N GLY A 85 -7.83 2.47 -7.56
CA GLY A 85 -9.21 1.97 -7.61
C GLY A 85 -9.46 0.62 -6.94
N SER A 86 -8.56 0.15 -6.06
CA SER A 86 -8.73 -1.10 -5.31
C SER A 86 -8.83 -0.86 -3.79
N PRO A 87 -9.97 -0.33 -3.30
CA PRO A 87 -10.19 -0.10 -1.87
C PRO A 87 -10.19 -1.40 -1.05
N SER A 88 -10.56 -2.53 -1.65
CA SER A 88 -10.50 -3.84 -1.00
C SER A 88 -9.07 -4.27 -0.70
N ASP A 89 -8.13 -4.06 -1.64
CA ASP A 89 -6.72 -4.37 -1.43
C ASP A 89 -6.06 -3.41 -0.44
N ALA A 90 -6.43 -2.13 -0.48
CA ALA A 90 -6.04 -1.16 0.55
C ALA A 90 -6.49 -1.62 1.95
N MET A 91 -7.70 -2.19 2.07
CA MET A 91 -8.17 -2.76 3.33
C MET A 91 -7.40 -4.02 3.73
N ASN A 92 -6.97 -4.87 2.80
CA ASN A 92 -6.11 -6.02 3.13
C ASN A 92 -4.78 -5.58 3.75
N VAL A 93 -4.14 -4.55 3.18
CA VAL A 93 -2.91 -3.96 3.72
C VAL A 93 -3.15 -3.30 5.09
N TYR A 94 -4.29 -2.63 5.27
CA TYR A 94 -4.71 -2.10 6.58
C TYR A 94 -4.87 -3.20 7.63
N GLU A 95 -5.50 -4.33 7.28
CA GLU A 95 -5.67 -5.46 8.22
C GLU A 95 -4.33 -6.07 8.63
N ASP A 96 -3.32 -6.03 7.76
CA ASP A 96 -1.96 -6.44 8.09
C ASP A 96 -1.27 -5.39 8.98
N MET A 97 -1.45 -4.10 8.69
CA MET A 97 -0.93 -3.00 9.51
C MET A 97 -1.41 -3.08 10.97
N ILE A 98 -2.69 -3.34 11.21
CA ILE A 98 -3.23 -3.42 12.58
C ILE A 98 -2.78 -4.68 13.34
N LYS A 99 -2.24 -5.68 12.64
CA LYS A 99 -1.63 -6.89 13.22
C LYS A 99 -0.12 -6.77 13.36
N SER A 100 0.47 -5.68 12.88
CA SER A 100 1.89 -5.41 13.02
C SER A 100 2.27 -5.35 14.51
N PRO A 101 3.47 -5.80 14.90
CA PRO A 101 3.98 -5.60 16.26
C PRO A 101 4.10 -4.13 16.64
N ASP A 102 4.34 -3.27 15.65
CA ASP A 102 4.49 -1.83 15.86
C ASP A 102 3.12 -1.16 16.04
N PRO A 103 2.98 -0.26 17.03
CA PRO A 103 1.74 0.50 17.22
C PRO A 103 1.35 1.25 15.94
N PRO A 104 0.11 1.13 15.46
CA PRO A 104 -0.34 1.89 14.30
C PRO A 104 -0.20 3.39 14.50
N GLU A 105 0.33 4.09 13.51
CA GLU A 105 0.38 5.56 13.51
C GLU A 105 -0.89 6.14 12.88
N GLU A 106 -1.15 7.42 13.14
CA GLU A 106 -2.35 8.12 12.68
C GLU A 106 -2.41 8.33 11.15
N LEU A 107 -1.26 8.48 10.48
CA LEU A 107 -1.21 8.87 9.06
C LEU A 107 -1.93 7.85 8.13
N PRO A 108 -1.67 6.54 8.19
CA PRO A 108 -2.39 5.54 7.40
C PRO A 108 -3.93 5.64 7.54
N PHE A 109 -4.43 5.88 8.76
CA PHE A 109 -5.87 6.04 9.00
C PHE A 109 -6.44 7.27 8.32
N ARG A 110 -5.75 8.41 8.40
CA ARG A 110 -6.20 9.64 7.72
C ARG A 110 -6.32 9.44 6.21
N ILE A 111 -5.37 8.72 5.62
CA ILE A 111 -5.40 8.36 4.19
C ILE A 111 -6.60 7.46 3.88
N LEU A 112 -6.82 6.40 4.66
CA LEU A 112 -7.97 5.50 4.49
C LEU A 112 -9.30 6.24 4.64
N LEU A 113 -9.47 7.04 5.69
CA LEU A 113 -10.71 7.76 5.96
C LEU A 113 -11.06 8.76 4.85
N LYS A 114 -10.04 9.35 4.20
CA LYS A 114 -10.21 10.22 3.03
C LYS A 114 -10.49 9.40 1.76
N GLY A 115 -9.71 8.36 1.48
CA GLY A 115 -9.85 7.56 0.26
C GLY A 115 -11.11 6.70 0.22
N LEU A 116 -11.65 6.33 1.38
CA LEU A 116 -12.87 5.52 1.52
C LEU A 116 -14.14 6.36 1.62
N LEU A 117 -14.11 7.67 1.34
CA LEU A 117 -15.34 8.49 1.26
C LEU A 117 -16.43 7.86 0.36
N PRO A 118 -16.12 7.28 -0.81
CA PRO A 118 -17.11 6.57 -1.63
C PRO A 118 -17.56 5.21 -1.08
N HIS A 119 -16.92 4.71 -0.02
CA HIS A 119 -17.11 3.37 0.55
C HIS A 119 -17.45 3.43 2.05
N PRO A 120 -18.64 3.94 2.43
CA PRO A 120 -18.98 4.28 3.81
C PRO A 120 -18.90 3.10 4.78
N LEU A 121 -19.19 1.88 4.33
CA LEU A 121 -19.06 0.67 5.16
C LEU A 121 -17.60 0.41 5.58
N LEU A 122 -16.65 0.51 4.64
CA LEU A 122 -15.23 0.34 4.92
C LEU A 122 -14.71 1.52 5.75
N ARG A 123 -15.11 2.75 5.39
CA ARG A 123 -14.74 3.96 6.13
C ARG A 123 -15.17 3.91 7.59
N ASN A 124 -16.40 3.49 7.88
CA ASN A 124 -16.92 3.39 9.24
C ASN A 124 -16.17 2.35 10.08
N LYS A 125 -15.73 1.25 9.47
CA LYS A 125 -14.87 0.26 10.13
C LYS A 125 -13.54 0.88 10.56
N VAL A 126 -12.86 1.58 9.64
CA VAL A 126 -11.60 2.27 9.93
C VAL A 126 -11.79 3.37 10.97
N LYS A 127 -12.87 4.17 10.87
CA LYS A 127 -13.19 5.26 11.80
C LYS A 127 -13.38 4.75 13.22
N LYS A 128 -14.16 3.67 13.40
CA LYS A 128 -14.39 3.06 14.70
C LYS A 128 -13.08 2.62 15.36
N TYR A 129 -12.22 1.91 14.63
CA TYR A 129 -10.95 1.46 15.18
C TYR A 129 -9.99 2.62 15.47
N PHE A 130 -10.00 3.67 14.66
CA PHE A 130 -9.24 4.89 14.91
C PHE A 130 -9.66 5.57 16.22
N GLU A 131 -10.97 5.73 16.46
CA GLU A 131 -11.50 6.33 17.69
C GLU A 131 -11.20 5.48 18.93
N GLU A 132 -11.19 4.15 18.79
CA GLU A 132 -10.78 3.23 19.86
C GLU A 132 -9.29 3.35 20.20
N LEU A 133 -8.42 3.52 19.20
CA LEU A 133 -6.97 3.65 19.40
C LEU A 133 -6.53 5.04 19.83
N PHE A 134 -7.21 6.09 19.37
CA PHE A 134 -6.86 7.48 19.62
C PHE A 134 -8.04 8.24 20.22
N PRO A 135 -8.47 7.91 21.47
CA PRO A 135 -9.68 8.48 22.07
C PRO A 135 -9.64 10.00 22.25
N GLU A 136 -8.44 10.57 22.33
CA GLU A 136 -8.23 12.03 22.43
C GLU A 136 -8.26 12.74 21.06
N LYS A 137 -8.27 11.99 19.95
CA LYS A 137 -8.26 12.53 18.59
C LYS A 137 -9.58 12.22 17.89
N HIS A 138 -10.21 13.25 17.35
CA HIS A 138 -11.37 13.05 16.48
C HIS A 138 -10.91 12.81 15.04
N ALA A 139 -11.39 11.73 14.44
CA ALA A 139 -11.26 11.48 13.02
C ALA A 139 -11.86 12.64 12.22
N TYR A 140 -11.15 13.13 11.21
CA TYR A 140 -11.68 14.14 10.30
C TYR A 140 -12.92 13.60 9.58
N ASP A 141 -14.06 14.24 9.81
CA ASP A 141 -15.35 13.91 9.19
C ASP A 141 -15.80 15.12 8.36
N PRO A 142 -15.47 15.16 7.05
CA PRO A 142 -15.95 16.25 6.22
C PRO A 142 -17.48 16.19 6.15
N PRO A 143 -18.17 17.34 6.23
CA PRO A 143 -19.62 17.37 6.06
C PRO A 143 -20.02 16.70 4.73
N GLU A 144 -21.14 15.97 4.75
CA GLU A 144 -21.65 15.17 3.62
C GLU A 144 -21.90 16.01 2.34
N GLU A 145 -21.94 17.34 2.47
CA GLU A 145 -22.25 18.31 1.42
C GLU A 145 -21.00 18.86 0.68
N ILE A 146 -20.21 18.01 0.00
CA ILE A 146 -19.36 18.48 -1.12
C ILE A 146 -19.40 17.54 -2.33
N PHE A 147 -20.10 16.39 -2.28
CA PHE A 147 -20.39 15.62 -3.50
C PHE A 147 -21.64 16.18 -4.22
N GLY A 148 -21.58 17.48 -4.48
CA GLY A 148 -22.44 18.14 -5.46
C GLY A 148 -22.02 17.70 -6.86
N ARG A 149 -22.98 17.08 -7.55
CA ARG A 149 -23.07 16.86 -9.00
C ARG A 149 -22.11 17.71 -9.84
N CYS A 150 -21.28 17.05 -10.64
CA CYS A 150 -20.97 17.40 -12.03
C CYS A 150 -20.58 16.12 -12.77
#